data_AF-A0A9E6CK23-F1
#
_entry.id   AF-A0A9E6CK23-F1
#
_cell.length_a   1.000
_cell.length_b   1.000
_cell.length_c   1.000
_cell.angle_alpha   90.00
_cell.angle_beta   90.00
_cell.angle_gamma   90.00
#
_symmetry.space_group_name_H-M   'P 1'
#
loop_
_entity.id
_entity.type
_entity.pdbx_description
1 polymer ?
#
loop_
_entity_poly.entity_id
_entity_poly.type
_entity_poly.pdbx_seq_one_letter_code
_entity_poly.pdbx_strand_id
1 'polypeptide(L)' 'MHTNNVESFWVILKRGVYGIYHHVSVKYLQTYLNELCFRFNNKDNEDMFDLMLSQAAIACRIHSITVTT' A
#
# COMPACT_ATOMS: atom_id res chain seq x y z
N MET A 1 -2.76 15.60 19.06
CA MET A 1 -2.81 15.58 17.58
C MET A 1 -1.39 15.48 17.05
N HIS A 2 -1.01 14.38 16.39
CA HIS A 2 0.39 14.10 16.04
C HIS A 2 0.63 14.30 14.54
N THR A 3 1.16 15.46 14.17
CA THR A 3 1.56 15.81 12.78
C THR A 3 2.76 15.00 12.28
N ASN A 4 3.56 14.44 13.20
CA ASN A 4 4.83 13.80 12.86
C ASN A 4 4.66 12.49 12.07
N ASN A 5 3.51 11.81 12.18
CA ASN A 5 3.28 10.57 11.44
C ASN A 5 3.02 10.83 9.94
N VAL A 6 2.27 11.90 9.65
CA VAL A 6 1.95 12.31 8.27
C VAL A 6 3.20 12.82 7.56
N GLU A 7 4.02 13.62 8.23
CA GLU A 7 5.26 14.13 7.64
C GLU A 7 6.28 13.01 7.36
N SER A 8 6.39 12.05 8.28
CA SER A 8 7.21 10.84 8.11
C SER A 8 6.74 10.00 6.91
N PHE A 9 5.43 9.85 6.71
CA PHE A 9 4.87 9.15 5.55
C PHE A 9 5.25 9.83 4.23
N TRP A 10 5.15 11.16 4.14
CA TRP A 10 5.49 11.91 2.92
C TRP A 10 6.97 11.83 2.55
N VAL A 11 7.88 11.77 3.54
CA VAL A 11 9.31 11.57 3.28
C VAL A 11 9.58 10.21 2.64
N ILE A 12 8.94 9.15 3.14
CA ILE A 12 9.08 7.78 2.61
C ILE A 12 8.50 7.70 1.20
N LEU A 13 7.32 8.28 0.99
CA LEU A 13 6.65 8.28 -0.31
C LEU A 13 7.50 8.98 -1.38
N LYS A 14 8.03 10.17 -1.08
CA LYS A 14 8.92 10.89 -2.01
C LYS A 14 10.13 10.04 -2.35
N ARG A 15 10.81 9.45 -1.36
CA ARG A 15 11.97 8.59 -1.60
C ARG A 15 11.62 7.33 -2.41
N GLY A 16 10.46 6.73 -2.21
CA GLY A 16 9.96 5.60 -2.99
C GLY A 16 9.69 5.96 -4.45
N VAL A 17 9.07 7.11 -4.70
CA VAL A 17 8.82 7.63 -6.07
C VAL A 17 10.13 7.95 -6.79
N TYR A 18 11.09 8.59 -6.12
CA TYR A 18 12.38 8.90 -6.75
C TYR A 18 13.28 7.69 -6.98
N GLY A 19 13.24 6.66 -6.12
CA GLY A 19 14.19 5.54 -6.16
C GLY A 19 13.66 4.25 -6.81
N ILE A 20 12.39 3.93 -6.62
CA ILE A 20 11.81 2.64 -7.02
C ILE A 20 11.06 2.79 -8.35
N TYR A 21 10.27 3.86 -8.47
CA TYR A 21 9.38 4.06 -9.60
C TYR A 21 9.97 5.04 -10.63
N HIS A 22 10.70 4.51 -11.62
CA HIS A 22 11.27 5.33 -12.69
C HIS A 22 10.21 5.84 -13.68
N HIS A 23 9.01 5.25 -13.68
CA HIS A 23 7.87 5.69 -14.50
C HIS A 23 6.55 5.44 -13.77
N VAL A 24 6.02 6.47 -13.10
CA VAL A 24 4.72 6.41 -12.41
C VAL A 24 3.62 6.85 -13.38
N SER A 25 2.78 5.91 -13.81
CA SER A 25 1.55 6.26 -14.50
C SER A 25 0.45 6.59 -13.50
N VAL A 26 -0.33 7.63 -13.77
CA VAL A 26 -1.48 8.05 -12.95
C VAL A 26 -2.46 6.90 -12.71
N LYS A 27 -2.57 5.97 -13.66
CA LYS A 27 -3.48 4.83 -13.60
C LYS A 27 -3.20 3.87 -12.44
N TYR A 28 -1.96 3.79 -11.97
CA TYR A 28 -1.53 2.88 -10.89
C TYR A 28 -1.19 3.60 -9.59
N LEU A 29 -1.36 4.93 -9.56
CA LEU A 29 -0.99 5.74 -8.40
C LEU A 29 -1.71 5.28 -7.13
N GLN A 30 -3.00 4.97 -7.23
CA GLN A 30 -3.79 4.49 -6.10
C GLN A 30 -3.25 3.17 -5.54
N THR A 31 -2.82 2.24 -6.41
CA THR A 31 -2.25 0.96 -6.00
C THR A 31 -0.93 1.15 -5.27
N TYR A 32 -0.06 2.04 -5.75
CA TYR A 32 1.21 2.37 -5.08
C TYR A 32 1.01 3.02 -3.71
N LEU A 33 0.00 3.89 -3.58
CA LEU A 33 -0.35 4.52 -2.30
C LEU A 33 -0.87 3.49 -1.30
N ASN A 34 -1.73 2.58 -1.74
CA ASN A 34 -2.22 1.47 -0.91
C ASN A 34 -1.06 0.56 -0.46
N GLU A 35 -0.15 0.24 -1.40
CA GLU A 35 1.23 -0.25 -1.23
C GLU A 35 1.90 0.27 0.05
N LEU A 36 2.20 1.56 -0.03
CA LEU A 36 2.98 2.29 0.95
C LEU A 36 2.25 2.47 2.27
N CYS A 37 0.94 2.71 2.26
CA CYS A 37 0.12 2.79 3.46
C CYS A 37 0.13 1.47 4.24
N PHE A 38 -0.04 0.34 3.55
CA PHE A 38 0.00 -0.98 4.18
C PHE A 38 1.36 -1.23 4.83
N ARG A 39 2.46 -0.94 4.12
CA ARG A 39 3.82 -1.10 4.65
C ARG A 39 4.11 -0.17 5.82
N PHE A 40 3.65 1.08 5.77
CA PHE A 40 3.89 2.05 6.83
C PHE A 40 3.15 1.67 8.12
N ASN A 41 1.91 1.21 8.01
CA ASN A 41 1.08 0.84 9.15
C ASN A 41 1.49 -0.50 9.78
N ASN A 42 2.10 -1.41 9.02
CA ASN A 42 2.53 -2.73 9.51
C ASN A 42 4.04 -2.84 9.76
N LYS A 43 4.76 -1.71 9.79
CA LYS A 43 6.24 -1.69 9.91
C LYS A 43 6.75 -2.41 11.17
N ASP A 44 6.00 -2.35 12.26
CA ASP A 44 6.36 -2.95 13.55
C ASP A 44 5.82 -4.37 13.73
N ASN A 45 5.20 -4.95 12.70
CA ASN A 45 4.59 -6.27 12.76
C ASN A 45 5.52 -7.31 12.10
N GLU A 46 5.94 -8.31 12.88
CA GLU A 46 6.90 -9.33 12.42
C GLU A 46 6.28 -10.26 11.34
N ASP A 47 4.95 -10.43 11.35
CA ASP A 47 4.19 -11.29 10.43
C ASP A 47 3.58 -10.54 9.23
N MET A 48 4.23 -9.47 8.76
CA MET A 48 3.71 -8.63 7.66
C MET A 48 3.41 -9.42 6.38
N PHE A 49 4.18 -10.49 6.11
CA PHE A 49 4.01 -11.33 4.93
C PHE A 49 2.71 -12.15 4.97
N ASP A 50 2.33 -12.69 6.14
CA ASP A 50 1.09 -13.46 6.31
C ASP A 50 -0.14 -12.55 6.22
N LEU A 51 -0.04 -11.35 6.80
CA LEU A 51 -1.05 -10.31 6.65
C LEU A 51 -1.25 -9.90 5.18
N MET A 52 -0.18 -9.78 4.39
CA MET A 52 -0.29 -9.48 2.97
C MET A 52 -0.98 -10.61 2.20
N LEU A 53 -0.65 -11.87 2.50
CA LEU A 53 -1.28 -13.04 1.88
C LEU A 53 -2.78 -13.11 2.18
N SER A 54 -3.18 -12.88 3.44
CA SER A 54 -4.58 -12.85 3.83
C SER A 54 -5.37 -11.73 3.13
N GLN A 55 -4.79 -10.53 3.02
CA GLN A 55 -5.42 -9.42 2.30
C GLN A 55 -5.55 -9.68 0.79
N ALA A 56 -4.54 -10.29 0.17
CA ALA A 56 -4.60 -10.66 -1.24
C ALA A 56 -5.69 -11.71 -1.51
N ALA A 57 -5.84 -12.70 -0.61
CA ALA A 57 -6.88 -13.71 -0.69
C ALA A 57 -8.29 -13.10 -0.56
N ILE A 58 -8.48 -12.14 0.37
CA ILE A 58 -9.76 -11.43 0.54
C ILE A 58 -10.07 -10.56 -0.68
N ALA A 59 -9.09 -9.81 -1.20
CA ALA A 59 -9.26 -8.95 -2.37
C ALA A 59 -9.67 -9.76 -3.61
N CYS A 60 -9.05 -10.93 -3.83
CA CYS A 60 -9.43 -11.86 -4.90
C CYS A 60 -10.89 -12.31 -4.77
N ARG A 61 -11.33 -12.60 -3.54
CA ARG A 61 -12.70 -13.03 -3.26
C ARG A 61 -13.73 -11.92 -3.57
N ILE A 62 -13.45 -10.67 -3.21
CA ILE A 62 -14.34 -9.54 -3.47
C ILE A 62 -14.48 -9.29 -4.98
N HIS A 63 -13.38 -9.39 -5.73
CA HIS A 63 -13.39 -9.22 -7.18
C HIS A 63 -14.25 -10.29 -7.89
N SER A 64 -14.24 -11.54 -7.41
CA SER A 64 -15.11 -12.60 -7.95
C SER A 64 -16.61 -12.37 -7.72
N ILE A 65 -16.99 -11.70 -6.63
CA ILE A 65 -18.40 -11.40 -6.31
C ILE A 65 -18.93 -10.27 -7.22
N THR A 66 -18.09 -9.26 -7.53
CA THR A 66 -18.48 -8.10 -8.35
C THR A 66 -18.56 -8.36 -9.86
N VAL A 67 -17.99 -9.46 -10.37
CA VAL A 67 -18.01 -9.81 -11.81
C VAL A 67 -19.22 -10.68 -12.18
N THR A 68 -19.96 -11.17 -11.17
CA THR A 68 -21.11 -12.07 -11.36
C THR A 68 -22.47 -11.35 -11.18
N THR A 69 -22.48 -10.02 -11.08
CA THR A 69 -23.67 -9.14 -11.00
C THR A 69 -23.56 -8.04 -12.04
#